data_AF-A0A534R4R7-F1
#
_entry.id   AF-A0A534R4R7-F1
#
_cell.length_a   1.000
_cell.length_b   1.000
_cell.length_c   1.000
_cell.angle_alpha   90.00
_cell.angle_beta   90.00
_cell.angle_gamma   90.00
#
_symmetry.space_group_name_H-M   'P 1'
#
loop_
_entity.id
_entity.type
_entity.pdbx_description
1 polymer ?
#
loop_
_entity_poly.entity_id
_entity_poly.type
_entity_poly.pdbx_seq_one_letter_code
_entity_poly.pdbx_strand_id
1 'polypeptide(L)' 'MSLRSVSPTTGEVLETFEETPASELERILAGAQAAFLAWRHRPLGERGVLLREAARLLRAKQGDYARAMALEMGKPIAQG' A
#
# COMPACT_ATOMS: atom_id res chain seq x y z
N MET A 1 13.51 14.42 1.97
CA MET A 1 12.54 15.01 2.91
C MET A 1 11.85 13.84 3.63
N SER A 2 11.09 14.06 4.70
CA SER A 2 10.39 12.97 5.41
C SER A 2 8.88 13.09 5.23
N LEU A 3 8.24 11.97 4.91
CA LEU A 3 6.79 11.85 4.79
C LEU A 3 6.22 11.57 6.17
N ARG A 4 5.29 12.38 6.65
CA ARG A 4 4.70 12.21 7.98
C ARG A 4 3.22 11.86 7.87
N SER A 5 2.83 10.81 8.57
CA SER A 5 1.43 10.50 8.83
C SER A 5 1.03 11.24 10.10
N VAL A 6 0.04 12.13 10.00
CA VAL A 6 -0.38 13.00 11.09
C VAL A 6 -1.88 12.86 11.28
N SER A 7 -2.30 12.55 12.50
CA SER A 7 -3.71 12.47 12.84
C SER A 7 -4.38 13.83 12.67
N PRO A 8 -5.40 13.97 11.80
CA PRO A 8 -6.12 15.23 11.67
C PRO A 8 -7.06 15.50 12.85
N THR A 9 -7.30 14.50 13.71
CA THR A 9 -8.19 14.63 14.88
C THR A 9 -7.46 15.11 16.12
N THR A 10 -6.17 14.77 16.28
CA THR A 10 -5.35 15.13 17.45
C THR A 10 -4.17 16.03 17.10
N GLY A 11 -3.76 16.09 15.84
CA GLY A 11 -2.54 16.78 15.39
C GLY A 11 -1.25 16.00 15.67
N GLU A 12 -1.34 14.80 16.23
CA GLU A 12 -0.17 13.98 16.59
C GLU A 12 0.44 13.31 15.36
N VAL A 13 1.76 13.21 15.35
CA VAL A 13 2.49 12.42 14.34
C VAL A 13 2.35 10.94 14.70
N LEU A 14 1.70 10.18 13.83
CA LEU A 14 1.51 8.74 13.97
C LEU A 14 2.78 7.98 13.58
N GLU A 15 3.36 8.36 12.44
CA GLU A 15 4.57 7.73 11.90
C GLU A 15 5.32 8.69 10.97
N THR A 16 6.63 8.49 10.83
CA THR A 16 7.48 9.24 9.89
C THR A 16 8.24 8.25 9.02
N PHE A 17 8.16 8.46 7.71
CA PHE A 17 8.77 7.62 6.69
C PHE A 17 9.84 8.41 5.95
N GLU A 18 10.98 7.77 5.71
CA GLU A 18 12.00 8.32 4.84
C GLU A 18 11.57 8.19 3.38
N GLU A 19 11.82 9.25 2.60
CA GLU A 19 11.64 9.18 1.17
C GLU A 19 12.61 8.16 0.56
N THR A 20 12.15 7.49 -0.50
CA THR A 20 13.03 6.62 -1.28
C THR A 20 14.19 7.46 -1.85
N PRO A 21 15.45 7.12 -1.55
CA PRO A 21 16.58 7.90 -2.01
C PRO A 21 16.76 7.76 -3.52
N ALA A 22 17.21 8.82 -4.19
CA ALA A 22 17.41 8.83 -5.64
C ALA A 22 18.37 7.72 -6.12
N SER A 23 19.35 7.35 -5.29
CA SER A 23 20.27 6.24 -5.57
C SER A 23 19.59 4.87 -5.66
N GLU A 24 18.42 4.68 -5.07
CA GLU A 24 17.67 3.43 -5.14
C GLU A 24 16.67 3.38 -6.31
N LEU A 25 16.37 4.51 -6.93
CA LEU A 25 15.33 4.62 -7.94
C LEU A 25 15.58 3.68 -9.12
N GLU A 26 16.80 3.69 -9.68
CA GLU A 26 17.17 2.82 -10.80
C GLU A 26 17.01 1.34 -10.48
N ARG A 27 17.35 0.93 -9.25
CA ARG A 27 17.19 -0.44 -8.78
C ARG A 27 15.71 -0.84 -8.73
N ILE A 28 14.85 0.04 -8.22
CA ILE A 28 13.40 -0.19 -8.13
C ILE A 28 12.78 -0.28 -9.52
N LEU A 29 13.14 0.64 -10.42
CA LEU A 29 12.66 0.66 -11.80
C LEU A 29 13.09 -0.58 -12.59
N ALA A 30 14.36 -0.99 -12.45
CA ALA A 30 14.86 -2.23 -13.05
C ALA A 30 14.09 -3.46 -12.55
N GLY A 31 13.78 -3.51 -11.25
CA GLY A 31 12.95 -4.57 -10.66
C GLY A 31 11.54 -4.60 -11.24
N ALA A 32 10.89 -3.44 -11.38
CA ALA A 32 9.57 -3.33 -12.00
C ALA A 32 9.58 -3.78 -13.47
N GLN A 33 10.61 -3.40 -14.23
CA GLN A 33 10.78 -3.82 -15.62
C GLN A 33 10.96 -5.34 -15.74
N ALA A 34 11.80 -5.94 -14.90
CA ALA A 34 12.01 -7.38 -14.87
C ALA A 34 10.71 -8.13 -14.53
N ALA A 35 9.97 -7.64 -13.54
CA ALA A 35 8.65 -8.19 -13.19
C ALA A 35 7.68 -8.07 -14.36
N PHE A 36 7.60 -6.92 -15.03
CA PHE A 36 6.75 -6.76 -16.21
C PHE A 36 7.07 -7.77 -17.31
N LEU A 37 8.35 -7.94 -17.67
CA LEU A 37 8.77 -8.89 -18.70
C LEU A 37 8.38 -10.34 -18.35
N ALA A 38 8.50 -10.73 -17.08
CA ALA A 38 8.08 -12.04 -16.60
C ALA A 38 6.56 -12.21 -16.58
N TRP A 39 5.82 -11.16 -16.22
CA TRP A 39 4.37 -11.23 -16.00
C TRP A 39 3.53 -10.96 -17.24
N ARG A 40 4.05 -10.26 -18.25
CA ARG A 40 3.25 -9.83 -19.42
C ARG A 40 2.60 -11.00 -20.17
N HIS A 41 3.22 -12.18 -20.15
CA HIS A 41 2.71 -13.40 -20.79
C HIS A 41 1.92 -14.32 -19.85
N ARG A 42 1.79 -13.99 -18.56
CA ARG A 42 1.04 -14.81 -17.60
C ARG A 42 -0.45 -14.79 -17.93
N PRO A 43 -1.14 -15.94 -17.96
CA PRO A 43 -2.58 -15.98 -18.18
C PRO A 43 -3.35 -15.14 -17.16
N LEU A 44 -4.45 -14.51 -17.59
CA LEU A 44 -5.31 -13.72 -16.70
C LEU A 44 -5.87 -14.57 -15.54
N GLY A 45 -6.12 -15.86 -15.77
CA GLY A 45 -6.59 -16.79 -14.74
C GLY A 45 -5.63 -16.88 -13.54
N GLU A 46 -4.32 -17.01 -13.80
CA GLU A 46 -3.28 -17.04 -12.76
C GLU A 46 -3.23 -15.72 -11.98
N ARG A 47 -3.27 -14.58 -12.68
CA ARG A 47 -3.29 -13.25 -12.04
C ARG A 47 -4.56 -13.07 -11.18
N GLY A 48 -5.69 -13.57 -11.67
CA GLY A 48 -6.98 -13.53 -10.99
C GLY A 48 -6.99 -14.31 -9.68
N VAL A 49 -6.26 -15.43 -9.58
CA VAL A 49 -6.11 -16.18 -8.31
C VAL A 49 -5.48 -15.30 -7.25
N LEU A 50 -4.41 -14.57 -7.60
CA LEU A 50 -3.70 -13.69 -6.67
C LEU A 50 -4.53 -12.48 -6.25
N LEU A 51 -5.30 -11.90 -7.18
CA LEU A 51 -6.24 -10.82 -6.85
C LEU A 51 -7.34 -11.27 -5.88
N ARG A 52 -7.87 -12.50 -6.04
CA ARG A 52 -8.84 -13.05 -5.10
C ARG A 52 -8.23 -13.27 -3.72
N GLU A 53 -6.98 -13.71 -3.66
CA GLU A 53 -6.27 -13.89 -2.39
C GLU A 53 -5.99 -12.54 -1.70
N ALA A 54 -5.58 -11.52 -2.45
CA ALA A 54 -5.47 -10.16 -1.92
C ALA A 54 -6.82 -9.67 -1.37
N ALA A 55 -7.93 -9.89 -2.10
CA ALA A 55 -9.26 -9.54 -1.62
C ALA A 55 -9.68 -10.33 -0.36
N ARG A 56 -9.27 -11.60 -0.24
CA ARG A 56 -9.50 -12.41 0.97
C ARG A 56 -8.77 -11.81 2.17
N LEU A 57 -7.50 -11.43 2.01
CA LEU A 57 -6.68 -10.81 3.06
C LEU A 57 -7.24 -9.44 3.48
N LEU A 58 -7.67 -8.61 2.51
CA LEU A 58 -8.30 -7.32 2.79
C LEU A 58 -9.55 -7.47 3.65
N ARG A 59 -10.42 -8.44 3.35
CA ARG A 59 -11.61 -8.72 4.17
C ARG A 59 -11.25 -9.24 5.56
N ALA A 60 -10.25 -10.14 5.64
CA ALA A 60 -9.81 -10.70 6.92
C ALA A 60 -9.24 -9.65 7.88
N LYS A 61 -8.67 -8.57 7.34
CA LYS A 61 -8.04 -7.47 8.10
C LYS A 61 -8.78 -6.14 7.97
N GLN A 62 -10.06 -6.17 7.58
CA GLN A 62 -10.82 -4.95 7.28
C GLN A 62 -10.79 -3.94 8.43
N GLY A 63 -10.97 -4.39 9.68
CA GLY A 63 -10.98 -3.51 10.85
C GLY A 63 -9.65 -2.78 11.06
N ASP A 64 -8.52 -3.44 10.80
CA ASP A 64 -7.18 -2.85 10.94
C ASP A 64 -6.96 -1.78 9.87
N TYR A 65 -7.31 -2.08 8.61
CA TYR A 65 -7.20 -1.13 7.51
C TYR A 65 -8.15 0.06 7.66
N ALA A 66 -9.40 -0.16 8.12
CA ALA A 66 -10.35 0.89 8.40
C ALA A 66 -9.85 1.83 9.50
N ARG A 67 -9.25 1.29 10.56
CA ARG A 67 -8.63 2.06 11.64
C ARG A 67 -7.44 2.88 11.14
N ALA A 68 -6.54 2.28 10.35
CA ALA A 68 -5.40 2.99 9.79
C ALA A 68 -5.86 4.21 8.97
N MET A 69 -6.78 4.01 8.02
CA MET A 69 -7.32 5.10 7.22
C MET A 69 -8.02 6.19 8.06
N ALA A 70 -8.72 5.81 9.13
CA ALA A 70 -9.38 6.75 10.02
C ALA A 70 -8.37 7.58 10.83
N LEU A 71 -7.30 6.96 11.31
CA LEU A 71 -6.26 7.65 12.07
C LEU A 71 -5.46 8.59 11.18
N GLU A 72 -5.05 8.16 9.99
CA GLU A 72 -4.18 8.94 9.12
C GLU A 72 -4.91 10.08 8.38
N MET A 73 -6.21 9.93 8.07
CA MET A 73 -6.95 10.89 7.26
C MET A 73 -8.28 11.37 7.87
N GLY A 74 -8.66 10.89 9.06
CA GLY A 74 -9.80 11.40 9.83
C GLY A 74 -11.17 10.91 9.37
N LYS A 75 -11.25 9.97 8.42
CA LYS A 75 -12.54 9.45 7.97
C LYS A 75 -13.23 8.62 9.06
N PRO A 76 -14.57 8.60 9.15
CA PRO A 76 -15.27 7.68 10.04
C PRO A 76 -14.91 6.21 9.76
N ILE A 77 -14.66 5.42 10.81
CA ILE A 77 -14.27 4.00 10.69
C ILE A 77 -15.31 3.19 9.89
N ALA A 78 -16.59 3.51 10.03
CA ALA A 78 -17.67 2.84 9.31
C ALA A 78 -17.62 3.02 7.77
N GLN A 79 -16.81 3.95 7.26
CA GLN A 79 -16.61 4.16 5.82
C GLN A 79 -15.39 3.38 5.28
N GLY A 80 -14.81 2.45 6.04
CA GLY A 80 -13.61 1.69 5.70
C GLY A 80 -13.77 0.19 5.60
#